data_AF-A0A1Q8JFN9-F1
#
_entry.id   AF-A0A1Q8JFN9-F1
#
_cell.length_a   1.000
_cell.length_b   1.000
_cell.length_c   1.000
_cell.angle_alpha   90.00
_cell.angle_beta   90.00
_cell.angle_gamma   90.00
#
_symmetry.space_group_name_H-M   'P 1'
#
loop_
_entity.id
_entity.type
_entity.pdbx_description
1 polymer ?
#
loop_
_entity_poly.entity_id
_entity_poly.type
_entity_poly.pdbx_seq_one_letter_code
_entity_poly.pdbx_strand_id
1 'polypeptide(L)'
;MVSAALDGEAAPEERAAADVHLDGCPACRTYAAGAERVTRLTRVRPAEEVPDIAAAVLSALGVDDPDTVAVPSARPDLTCLAGGCCGGDVVADVVPGAERSACGCLASCGCGCQGGAPCRCGTKAA
;
A
#
# COMPACT_ATOMS: atom_id res chain seq x y z
N MET A 1 -17.17 2.04 19.85
CA MET A 1 -17.35 3.08 18.80
C MET A 1 -16.23 2.96 17.78
N VAL A 2 -16.48 3.18 16.47
CA VAL A 2 -15.47 2.94 15.41
C VAL A 2 -14.19 3.78 15.58
N SER A 3 -14.29 5.07 15.93
CA SER A 3 -13.10 5.93 16.11
C SER A 3 -12.19 5.42 17.23
N ALA A 4 -12.73 5.18 18.42
CA ALA A 4 -11.97 4.68 19.56
C ALA A 4 -11.27 3.34 19.26
N ALA A 5 -11.89 2.48 18.44
CA ALA A 5 -11.25 1.23 18.02
C ALA A 5 -10.04 1.47 17.10
N LEU A 6 -10.11 2.47 16.21
CA LEU A 6 -8.99 2.86 15.34
C LEU A 6 -7.82 3.47 16.11
N ASP A 7 -8.11 4.15 17.20
CA ASP A 7 -7.09 4.77 18.07
C ASP A 7 -6.52 3.79 19.11
N GLY A 8 -7.06 2.56 19.19
CA GLY A 8 -6.66 1.56 20.17
C GLY A 8 -7.18 1.82 21.59
N GLU A 9 -8.12 2.75 21.75
CA GLU A 9 -8.68 3.21 23.02
C GLU A 9 -9.98 2.48 23.39
N ALA A 10 -10.60 1.77 22.45
CA ALA A 10 -11.86 1.07 22.70
C ALA A 10 -11.69 -0.15 23.62
N ALA A 11 -12.53 -0.20 24.66
CA ALA A 11 -12.65 -1.36 25.53
C ALA A 11 -13.15 -2.60 24.74
N PRO A 12 -12.88 -3.83 25.22
CA PRO A 12 -13.31 -5.06 24.54
C PRO A 12 -14.81 -5.09 24.23
N GLU A 13 -15.65 -4.67 25.17
CA GLU A 13 -17.10 -4.61 25.02
C GLU A 13 -17.56 -3.58 23.96
N GLU A 14 -16.85 -2.46 23.85
CA GLU A 14 -17.15 -1.41 22.87
C GLU A 14 -16.74 -1.82 21.45
N ARG A 15 -15.69 -2.64 21.33
CA ARG A 15 -15.28 -3.28 20.08
C ARG A 15 -16.32 -4.29 19.64
N ALA A 16 -16.71 -5.22 20.52
CA ALA A 16 -17.72 -6.21 20.21
C ALA A 16 -19.07 -5.57 19.80
N ALA A 17 -19.51 -4.52 20.48
CA ALA A 17 -20.72 -3.78 20.10
C ALA A 17 -20.59 -3.08 18.74
N ALA A 18 -19.41 -2.56 18.41
CA ALA A 18 -19.14 -1.98 17.10
C ALA A 18 -19.15 -3.03 15.99
N ASP A 19 -18.56 -4.20 16.22
CA ASP A 19 -18.53 -5.31 15.26
C ASP A 19 -19.96 -5.76 14.90
N VAL A 20 -20.81 -5.98 15.90
CA VAL A 20 -22.24 -6.30 15.70
C VAL A 20 -22.95 -5.24 14.87
N HIS A 21 -22.66 -3.96 15.09
CA HIS A 21 -23.26 -2.88 14.30
C HIS A 21 -22.74 -2.86 12.86
N LEU A 22 -21.45 -3.10 12.66
CA LEU A 22 -20.82 -3.16 11.34
C LEU A 22 -21.36 -4.32 10.51
N ASP A 23 -21.74 -5.44 11.12
CA ASP A 23 -22.42 -6.54 10.43
C ASP A 23 -23.78 -6.11 9.86
N GLY A 24 -24.54 -5.31 10.62
CA GLY A 24 -25.89 -4.86 10.25
C GLY A 24 -25.96 -3.60 9.37
N CYS A 25 -24.91 -2.76 9.34
CA CYS A 25 -25.00 -1.42 8.75
C CYS A 25 -23.97 -1.16 7.61
N PRO A 26 -24.40 -1.23 6.33
CA PRO A 26 -23.53 -0.94 5.18
C PRO A 26 -22.93 0.46 5.16
N ALA A 27 -23.67 1.46 5.65
CA ALA A 27 -23.20 2.84 5.74
C ALA A 27 -22.03 2.97 6.72
N CYS A 28 -22.12 2.33 7.89
CA CYS A 28 -21.05 2.33 8.88
C CYS A 28 -19.84 1.50 8.43
N ARG A 29 -20.03 0.43 7.64
CA ARG A 29 -18.90 -0.26 6.99
C ARG A 29 -18.15 0.63 6.01
N THR A 30 -18.89 1.38 5.19
CA THR A 30 -18.29 2.35 4.25
C THR A 30 -17.50 3.43 5.00
N TYR A 31 -18.08 3.95 6.08
CA TYR A 31 -17.40 4.91 6.96
C TYR A 31 -16.13 4.32 7.59
N ALA A 32 -16.21 3.13 8.20
CA ALA A 32 -15.07 2.48 8.85
C ALA A 32 -13.91 2.26 7.87
N ALA A 33 -14.19 1.73 6.68
CA ALA A 33 -13.17 1.56 5.65
C ALA A 33 -12.55 2.89 5.20
N GLY A 34 -13.33 3.98 5.14
CA GLY A 34 -12.83 5.32 4.86
C GLY A 34 -11.91 5.85 5.96
N ALA A 35 -12.35 5.71 7.22
CA ALA A 35 -11.60 6.13 8.40
C ALA A 35 -10.28 5.36 8.53
N GLU A 36 -10.29 4.03 8.35
CA GLU A 36 -9.07 3.20 8.34
C GLU A 36 -8.06 3.67 7.30
N ARG A 37 -8.51 3.99 6.08
CA ARG A 37 -7.64 4.51 5.02
C ARG A 37 -7.00 5.83 5.41
N VAL A 38 -7.80 6.78 5.92
CA VAL A 38 -7.28 8.09 6.35
C VAL A 38 -6.32 7.93 7.52
N THR A 39 -6.67 7.15 8.54
CA THR A 39 -5.81 6.88 9.71
C THR A 39 -4.46 6.29 9.29
N ARG A 40 -4.45 5.36 8.33
CA ARG A 40 -3.20 4.81 7.80
C ARG A 40 -2.37 5.87 7.07
N LEU A 41 -2.99 6.66 6.19
CA LEU A 41 -2.31 7.71 5.43
C LEU A 41 -1.71 8.80 6.31
N THR A 42 -2.36 9.12 7.44
CA THR A 42 -1.89 10.18 8.35
C THR A 42 -0.84 9.70 9.34
N ARG A 43 -0.90 8.42 9.76
CA ARG A 43 0.01 7.87 10.78
C ARG A 43 1.26 7.20 10.21
N VAL A 44 1.18 6.62 9.01
CA VAL A 44 2.34 5.95 8.41
C VAL A 44 3.29 6.98 7.82
N ARG A 45 4.52 6.99 8.34
CA ARG A 45 5.63 7.80 7.83
C ARG A 45 6.90 6.96 7.80
N PRO A 46 7.90 7.35 6.99
CA PRO A 46 9.23 6.77 7.09
C PRO A 46 9.70 6.81 8.54
N ALA A 47 10.17 5.67 9.04
CA ALA A 47 10.77 5.61 10.35
C ALA A 47 12.05 6.46 10.35
N GLU A 48 12.38 7.03 11.50
CA GLU A 48 13.70 7.59 11.73
C GLU A 48 14.74 6.46 11.65
N GLU A 49 15.95 6.80 11.22
CA GLU A 49 17.05 5.85 11.17
C GLU A 49 17.47 5.51 12.61
N VAL A 50 17.08 4.31 13.05
CA VAL A 50 17.39 3.77 14.37
C VAL A 50 18.19 2.48 14.22
N PRO A 51 19.04 2.11 15.20
CA PRO A 51 19.72 0.83 15.18
C PRO A 51 18.74 -0.34 15.02
N ASP A 52 19.09 -1.31 14.17
CA ASP A 52 18.29 -2.52 14.03
C ASP A 52 18.44 -3.39 15.29
N ILE A 53 17.32 -3.54 16.02
CA ILE A 53 17.23 -4.36 17.23
C ILE A 53 16.36 -5.61 17.02
N ALA A 54 15.95 -5.91 15.78
CA ALA A 54 15.05 -7.02 15.50
C ALA A 54 15.60 -8.35 16.05
N ALA A 55 16.88 -8.63 15.84
CA ALA A 55 17.53 -9.84 16.35
C ALA A 55 17.49 -9.94 17.89
N ALA A 56 17.70 -8.82 18.59
CA ALA A 56 17.67 -8.80 20.06
C ALA A 56 16.25 -9.04 20.61
N VAL A 57 15.24 -8.45 19.97
CA VAL A 57 13.83 -8.66 20.34
C VAL A 57 13.41 -10.11 20.08
N LEU A 58 13.78 -10.67 18.93
CA LEU A 58 13.46 -12.06 18.57
C LEU A 58 14.10 -13.05 19.55
N SER A 59 15.38 -12.87 19.88
CA SER A 59 16.06 -13.72 20.87
C SER A 59 15.43 -13.59 22.26
N ALA A 60 15.00 -12.40 22.68
CA ALA A 60 14.29 -12.21 23.95
C ALA A 60 12.93 -12.94 24.00
N LEU A 61 12.31 -13.18 22.84
CA LEU A 61 11.08 -13.97 22.70
C LEU A 61 11.35 -15.48 22.50
N GLY A 62 12.62 -15.91 22.52
CA GLY A 62 13.02 -17.30 22.28
C GLY A 62 12.97 -17.72 20.81
N VAL A 63 13.03 -16.76 19.89
CA VAL A 63 13.12 -16.99 18.45
C VAL A 63 14.58 -16.86 18.03
N ASP A 64 15.32 -17.96 18.11
CA ASP A 64 16.78 -17.99 17.88
C ASP A 64 17.19 -18.17 16.41
N ASP A 65 16.28 -18.69 15.59
CA ASP A 65 16.49 -18.88 14.15
C ASP A 65 15.22 -18.42 13.42
N PRO A 66 15.10 -17.11 13.09
CA PRO A 66 14.09 -16.73 12.13
C PRO A 66 14.49 -17.43 10.84
N ASP A 67 13.73 -18.45 10.43
CA ASP A 67 13.82 -19.04 9.09
C ASP A 67 13.87 -17.88 8.09
N THR A 68 15.08 -17.51 7.66
CA THR A 68 15.31 -16.39 6.75
C THR A 68 15.04 -16.96 5.37
N VAL A 69 13.77 -17.31 5.14
CA VAL A 69 13.27 -17.50 3.80
C VAL A 69 13.40 -16.14 3.16
N ALA A 70 14.40 -16.00 2.29
CA ALA A 70 14.51 -14.85 1.42
C ALA A 70 13.19 -14.74 0.65
N VAL A 71 12.31 -13.84 1.09
CA VAL A 71 11.12 -13.51 0.32
C VAL A 71 11.65 -12.76 -0.89
N PRO A 72 11.60 -13.34 -2.10
CA PRO A 72 11.99 -12.57 -3.26
C PRO A 72 11.10 -11.34 -3.29
N SER A 73 11.71 -10.15 -3.25
CA SER A 73 11.01 -8.91 -3.58
C SER A 73 10.78 -8.93 -5.08
N ALA A 74 9.85 -9.78 -5.52
CA ALA A 74 9.38 -9.81 -6.88
C ALA A 74 8.68 -8.47 -7.11
N ARG A 75 9.44 -7.48 -7.57
CA ARG A 75 8.85 -6.33 -8.22
C ARG A 75 8.08 -6.92 -9.40
N PRO A 76 6.74 -6.87 -9.42
CA PRO A 76 6.02 -7.39 -10.55
C PRO A 76 6.47 -6.63 -11.78
N ASP A 77 6.75 -7.33 -12.89
CA ASP A 77 6.88 -6.68 -14.18
C ASP A 77 5.50 -6.10 -14.52
N LEU A 78 5.40 -4.77 -14.41
CA LEU A 78 4.17 -4.05 -14.72
C LEU A 78 4.11 -3.79 -16.22
N THR A 79 2.92 -3.94 -16.81
CA THR A 79 2.65 -3.55 -18.20
C THR A 79 1.48 -2.59 -18.26
N CYS A 80 1.44 -1.82 -19.35
CA CYS A 80 0.29 -0.99 -19.67
C CYS A 80 -0.88 -1.89 -20.05
N LEU A 81 -2.03 -1.72 -19.37
CA LEU A 81 -3.27 -2.37 -19.78
C LEU A 81 -3.75 -1.81 -21.13
N ALA A 82 -4.30 -2.69 -21.97
CA ALA A 82 -4.96 -2.28 -23.21
C ALA A 82 -6.08 -1.27 -22.89
N GLY A 83 -6.09 -0.13 -23.60
CA GLY A 83 -7.01 0.99 -23.32
C GLY A 83 -6.55 1.96 -22.23
N GLY A 84 -5.35 1.79 -21.67
CA GLY A 84 -4.66 2.84 -20.89
C GLY A 84 -4.18 3.99 -21.79
N CYS A 85 -3.72 5.09 -21.20
CA CYS A 85 -3.27 6.29 -21.94
C CYS A 85 -2.17 6.03 -22.99
N CYS A 86 -1.51 4.87 -22.97
CA CYS A 86 -0.51 4.43 -23.95
C CYS A 86 -1.06 3.45 -25.01
N GLY A 87 -2.39 3.28 -25.11
CA GLY A 87 -3.04 2.35 -26.03
C GLY A 87 -3.11 2.82 -27.48
N GLY A 88 -2.06 3.43 -28.00
CA GLY A 88 -1.94 3.80 -29.40
C GLY A 88 -0.49 3.71 -29.85
N ASP A 89 -0.27 3.50 -31.15
CA ASP A 89 1.02 3.41 -31.83
C ASP A 89 1.85 4.71 -31.81
N VAL A 90 1.79 5.47 -30.72
CA VAL A 90 2.74 6.54 -30.44
C VAL A 90 3.95 5.92 -29.77
N VAL A 91 4.86 5.43 -30.61
CA VAL A 91 6.29 5.48 -30.33
C VAL A 91 6.68 6.96 -30.19
N ALA A 92 6.37 7.57 -29.05
CA ALA A 92 6.90 8.88 -28.70
C ALA A 92 8.42 8.72 -28.67
N ASP A 93 9.11 9.48 -29.52
CA ASP A 93 10.56 9.51 -29.67
C ASP A 93 11.26 9.30 -28.32
N VAL A 94 11.94 8.16 -28.21
CA VAL A 94 12.70 7.80 -27.01
C VAL A 94 13.83 8.82 -26.88
N VAL A 95 13.66 9.81 -26.00
CA VAL A 95 14.76 10.71 -25.64
C VAL A 95 15.75 9.91 -24.79
N PRO A 96 17.00 9.71 -25.25
CA PRO A 96 18.01 9.01 -24.47
C PRO A 96 18.28 9.76 -23.15
N GLY A 97 18.20 9.06 -22.02
CA GLY A 97 18.49 9.65 -20.70
C GLY A 97 17.27 10.07 -19.87
N ALA A 98 16.04 9.86 -20.36
CA ALA A 98 14.85 10.08 -19.54
C ALA A 98 14.70 8.99 -18.47
N GLU A 99 14.69 9.40 -17.20
CA GLU A 99 14.48 8.50 -16.05
C GLU A 99 13.09 7.87 -16.10
N ARG A 100 13.00 6.58 -15.79
CA ARG A 100 11.74 5.84 -15.77
C ARG A 100 11.16 5.83 -14.37
N SER A 101 9.85 6.00 -14.26
CA SER A 101 9.14 5.82 -12.98
C SER A 101 9.24 4.37 -12.49
N ALA A 102 8.88 4.10 -11.23
CA ALA A 102 8.87 2.75 -10.65
C ALA A 102 7.99 1.74 -11.42
N CYS A 103 7.03 2.22 -12.23
CA CYS A 103 6.20 1.42 -13.14
C CYS A 103 6.76 1.29 -14.57
N GLY A 104 7.97 1.77 -14.85
CA GLY A 104 8.61 1.68 -16.17
C GLY A 104 8.23 2.74 -17.20
N CYS A 105 7.24 3.59 -16.92
CA CYS A 105 6.83 4.71 -17.77
C CYS A 105 7.90 5.81 -17.84
N LEU A 106 7.98 6.53 -18.97
CA LEU A 106 8.75 7.77 -19.07
C LEU A 106 8.19 8.80 -18.08
N ALA A 107 9.06 9.51 -17.37
CA ALA A 107 8.66 10.58 -16.44
C ALA A 107 7.86 11.72 -17.10
N SER A 108 7.88 11.81 -18.43
CA SER A 108 7.10 12.76 -19.25
C SER A 108 5.69 12.28 -19.60
N CYS A 109 5.29 11.05 -19.22
CA CYS A 109 3.95 10.55 -19.47
C CYS A 109 2.93 11.32 -18.60
N GLY A 110 1.93 11.94 -19.23
CA GLY A 110 0.83 12.65 -18.56
C GLY A 110 -0.14 11.76 -17.77
N CYS A 111 0.27 10.55 -17.40
CA CYS A 111 -0.56 9.51 -16.79
C CYS A 111 -0.85 9.72 -15.28
N GLY A 112 -0.81 10.96 -14.78
CA GLY A 112 -1.39 11.35 -13.48
C GLY A 112 -0.71 10.78 -12.22
N CYS A 113 0.27 9.88 -12.34
CA CYS A 113 0.99 9.30 -11.21
C CYS A 113 1.77 10.36 -10.38
N GLN A 114 2.12 11.51 -10.97
CA GLN A 114 2.74 12.64 -10.23
C GLN A 114 1.72 13.62 -9.61
N GLY A 115 0.41 13.44 -9.86
CA GLY A 115 -0.66 14.34 -9.41
C GLY A 115 -1.68 13.71 -8.46
N GLY A 116 -1.43 12.49 -7.96
CA GLY A 116 -2.32 11.80 -7.02
C GLY A 116 -3.47 11.00 -7.65
N ALA A 117 -3.49 10.81 -8.97
CA ALA A 117 -4.45 9.92 -9.62
C ALA A 117 -3.99 8.44 -9.53
N PRO A 118 -4.91 7.47 -9.43
CA PRO A 118 -4.55 6.05 -9.36
C PRO A 118 -3.97 5.58 -10.70
N CYS A 119 -2.71 5.15 -10.70
CA CYS A 119 -2.09 4.55 -11.88
C CYS A 119 -2.87 3.28 -12.29
N ARG A 120 -3.25 3.17 -13.57
CA ARG A 120 -3.91 1.98 -14.15
C ARG A 120 -2.89 0.99 -14.74
N CYS A 121 -1.90 0.60 -13.94
CA CYS A 121 -0.93 -0.43 -14.32
C CYS A 121 -1.51 -1.83 -14.03
N GLY A 122 -1.24 -2.81 -14.90
CA GLY A 122 -1.53 -4.23 -14.67
C GLY A 122 -0.25 -5.03 -14.48
N THR A 123 -0.32 -6.18 -13.83
CA THR A 123 0.79 -7.14 -13.78
C THR A 123 0.88 -7.92 -15.09
N LYS A 124 2.08 -8.11 -15.63
CA LYS A 124 2.29 -8.98 -16.79
C LYS A 124 2.04 -10.43 -16.37
N ALA A 125 1.22 -11.17 -17.12
CA ALA A 125 1.18 -12.63 -16.99
C ALA A 125 2.51 -13.21 -17.51
N ALA A 126 3.08 -14.16 -16.77
CA ALA A 126 4.33 -14.85 -17.11
C ALA A 126 4.20 -15.65 -18.42
#